data_AF-A0A7C1CQN7-F1
#
_entry.id   AF-A0A7C1CQN7-F1
#
_cell.length_a   1.000
_cell.length_b   1.000
_cell.length_c   1.000
_cell.angle_alpha   90.00
_cell.angle_beta   90.00
_cell.angle_gamma   90.00
#
_symmetry.space_group_name_H-M   'P 1'
#
loop_
_entity.id
_entity.type
_entity.pdbx_description
1 polymer ?
#
loop_
_entity_poly.entity_id
_entity_poly.type
_entity_poly.pdbx_seq_one_letter_code
_entity_poly.pdbx_strand_id
1 'polypeptide(L)'
;PAANQENVLTQKYIALYMQPEQAWFEYRRTGFPKTLIKPGEITHRVFTDDGPVDIIFTPIVDGVTDIPNRMWYPVEEQGVNQPGYEAAVAAQGPDDLMTKVWWQQ
;
A
#
# COMPACT_ATOMS: atom_id res chain seq x y z
N PRO A 1 -16.48 -11.46 19.09
CA PRO A 1 -16.11 -12.48 18.08
C PRO A 1 -14.95 -13.35 18.57
N ALA A 2 -14.88 -14.61 18.13
CA ALA A 2 -13.81 -15.53 18.51
C ALA A 2 -12.46 -15.06 17.96
N ALA A 3 -11.37 -15.33 18.69
CA ALA A 3 -10.02 -15.02 18.23
C ALA A 3 -9.66 -15.92 17.04
N ASN A 4 -9.48 -15.31 15.88
CA ASN A 4 -8.90 -15.91 14.68
C ASN A 4 -7.90 -14.92 14.06
N GLN A 5 -7.11 -15.35 13.08
CA GLN A 5 -6.07 -14.53 12.48
C GLN A 5 -6.60 -13.18 11.97
N GLU A 6 -7.70 -13.19 11.22
CA GLU A 6 -8.32 -11.99 10.64
C GLU A 6 -8.80 -11.01 11.71
N ASN A 7 -9.53 -11.49 12.72
CA ASN A 7 -10.03 -10.66 13.81
C ASN A 7 -8.88 -10.07 14.63
N VAL A 8 -7.88 -10.87 14.99
CA VAL A 8 -6.74 -10.42 15.82
C VAL A 8 -5.91 -9.39 15.08
N LEU A 9 -5.57 -9.64 13.81
CA LEU A 9 -4.77 -8.71 13.02
C LEU A 9 -5.53 -7.44 12.65
N THR A 10 -6.85 -7.54 12.42
CA THR A 10 -7.70 -6.36 12.19
C THR A 10 -7.79 -5.49 13.45
N GLN A 11 -7.98 -6.09 14.63
CA GLN A 11 -7.97 -5.35 15.90
C GLN A 11 -6.60 -4.75 16.22
N LYS A 12 -5.51 -5.46 15.88
CA LYS A 12 -4.15 -4.91 15.96
C LYS A 12 -4.01 -3.67 15.07
N TYR A 13 -4.47 -3.71 13.83
CA TYR A 13 -4.42 -2.55 12.94
C TYR A 13 -5.18 -1.35 13.51
N ILE A 14 -6.38 -1.56 14.07
CA ILE A 14 -7.16 -0.49 14.74
C ILE A 14 -6.41 0.08 15.94
N ALA A 15 -5.78 -0.78 16.76
CA ALA A 15 -4.99 -0.34 17.91
C ALA A 15 -3.77 0.51 17.51
N LEU A 16 -3.26 0.37 16.29
CA LEU A 16 -2.16 1.14 15.73
C LEU A 16 -2.59 2.50 15.14
N TYR A 17 -3.80 3.01 15.45
CA TYR A 17 -4.30 4.29 14.92
C TYR A 17 -3.33 5.46 15.10
N MET A 18 -2.64 5.55 16.23
CA MET A 18 -1.63 6.60 16.52
C MET A 18 -0.21 6.21 16.07
N GLN A 19 -0.05 5.08 15.39
CA GLN A 19 1.23 4.51 14.95
C GLN A 19 1.17 4.12 13.46
N PRO A 20 1.02 5.10 12.54
CA PRO A 20 0.70 4.86 11.14
C PRO A 20 1.78 4.06 10.41
N GLU A 21 3.06 4.27 10.74
CA GLU A 21 4.16 3.49 10.14
C GLU A 21 4.06 2.01 10.49
N GLN A 22 3.79 1.69 11.76
CA GLN A 22 3.61 0.31 12.19
C GLN A 22 2.36 -0.30 11.56
N ALA A 23 1.26 0.46 11.45
CA ALA A 23 0.05 0.00 10.77
C ALA A 23 0.34 -0.35 9.30
N TRP A 24 1.12 0.48 8.62
CA TRP A 24 1.55 0.24 7.24
C TRP A 24 2.45 -1.01 7.12
N PHE A 25 3.41 -1.20 8.04
CA PHE A 25 4.25 -2.41 8.06
C PHE A 25 3.43 -3.68 8.29
N GLU A 26 2.48 -3.66 9.23
CA GLU A 26 1.64 -4.82 9.54
C GLU A 26 0.68 -5.16 8.40
N TYR A 27 0.05 -4.16 7.76
CA TYR A 27 -0.79 -4.40 6.60
C TYR A 27 -0.01 -5.09 5.50
N ARG A 28 1.18 -4.58 5.15
CA ARG A 28 2.00 -5.17 4.10
C ARG A 28 2.57 -6.54 4.43
N ARG A 29 2.78 -6.84 5.71
CA ARG A 29 3.24 -8.17 6.16
C ARG A 29 2.13 -9.21 6.17
N THR A 30 0.88 -8.79 6.44
CA THR A 30 -0.21 -9.72 6.77
C THR A 30 -1.38 -9.73 5.79
N GLY A 31 -1.54 -8.69 4.99
CA GLY A 31 -2.71 -8.46 4.14
C GLY A 31 -3.99 -8.09 4.89
N PHE A 32 -3.92 -7.84 6.20
CA PHE A 32 -5.07 -7.45 7.02
C PHE A 32 -4.95 -5.98 7.49
N PRO A 33 -6.07 -5.24 7.57
CA PRO A 33 -7.44 -5.69 7.34
C PRO A 33 -7.83 -5.75 5.86
N LYS A 34 -8.79 -6.61 5.51
CA LYS A 34 -9.33 -6.72 4.13
C LYS A 34 -10.34 -5.63 3.78
N THR A 35 -10.57 -4.68 4.69
CA THR A 35 -11.55 -3.60 4.54
C THR A 35 -10.96 -2.35 3.87
N LEU A 36 -9.67 -2.34 3.58
CA LEU A 36 -9.03 -1.23 2.89
C LEU A 36 -9.40 -1.27 1.42
N ILE A 37 -9.78 -0.10 0.88
CA ILE A 37 -10.18 0.06 -0.51
C ILE A 37 -8.94 -0.06 -1.40
N LYS A 38 -9.04 -0.86 -2.45
CA LYS A 38 -7.98 -1.06 -3.43
C LYS A 38 -8.23 -0.30 -4.73
N PRO A 39 -7.18 0.03 -5.49
CA PRO A 39 -7.32 0.54 -6.85
C PRO A 39 -8.31 -0.29 -7.67
N GLY A 40 -9.29 0.37 -8.30
CA GLY A 40 -10.35 -0.26 -9.08
C GLY A 40 -11.61 -0.65 -8.28
N GLU A 41 -11.61 -0.52 -6.96
CA GLU A 41 -12.80 -0.77 -6.14
C GLU A 41 -13.70 0.48 -6.01
N ILE A 42 -14.99 0.24 -5.77
CA ILE A 42 -15.99 1.31 -5.58
C ILE A 42 -15.83 1.88 -4.18
N THR A 43 -15.52 3.18 -4.10
CA THR A 43 -15.41 3.94 -2.85
C THR A 43 -16.75 4.43 -2.34
N HIS A 44 -17.63 4.83 -3.27
CA HIS A 44 -18.91 5.43 -2.95
C HIS A 44 -19.87 5.28 -4.13
N ARG A 45 -21.15 5.06 -3.84
CA ARG A 45 -22.23 5.06 -4.82
C ARG A 45 -23.12 6.26 -4.56
N VAL A 46 -23.20 7.16 -5.54
CA VAL A 46 -24.08 8.33 -5.52
C VAL A 46 -25.37 7.96 -6.22
N PHE A 47 -26.52 8.29 -5.61
CA PHE A 47 -27.81 8.14 -6.26
C PHE A 47 -28.22 9.49 -6.82
N THR A 48 -28.25 9.62 -8.15
CA THR A 48 -28.76 10.82 -8.84
C THR A 48 -30.11 10.54 -9.48
N ASP A 49 -30.77 11.58 -9.99
CA ASP A 49 -32.04 11.45 -10.72
C ASP A 49 -31.90 10.58 -11.99
N ASP A 50 -30.68 10.49 -12.55
CA ASP A 50 -30.33 9.67 -13.72
C ASP A 50 -29.91 8.22 -13.36
N GLY A 51 -29.92 7.87 -12.06
CA GLY A 51 -29.56 6.55 -11.56
C GLY A 51 -28.31 6.51 -10.67
N PRO A 52 -27.90 5.32 -10.20
CA PRO A 52 -26.71 5.19 -9.37
C PRO A 52 -25.42 5.36 -10.19
N VAL A 53 -24.51 6.20 -9.69
CA VAL A 53 -23.15 6.42 -10.22
C VAL A 53 -22.12 5.90 -9.21
N ASP A 54 -21.22 5.04 -9.67
CA ASP A 54 -20.13 4.50 -8.86
C ASP A 54 -18.86 5.34 -8.96
N ILE A 55 -18.31 5.72 -7.80
CA ILE A 55 -17.02 6.38 -7.69
C ILE A 55 -15.94 5.31 -7.46
N ILE A 56 -15.09 5.11 -8.45
CA ILE A 56 -14.01 4.12 -8.41
C ILE A 56 -12.73 4.77 -7.89
N PHE A 57 -11.99 4.08 -7.01
CA PHE A 57 -10.66 4.54 -6.61
C PHE A 57 -9.67 4.33 -7.76
N THR A 58 -9.24 5.43 -8.38
CA THR A 58 -8.14 5.44 -9.35
C THR A 58 -6.93 6.11 -8.70
N PRO A 59 -5.80 5.40 -8.52
CA PRO A 59 -4.61 5.99 -7.94
C PRO A 59 -4.01 7.06 -8.87
N ILE A 60 -3.35 8.06 -8.29
CA ILE A 60 -2.66 9.09 -9.07
C ILE A 60 -1.39 8.57 -9.76
N VAL A 61 -0.81 7.50 -9.22
CA VAL A 61 0.38 6.86 -9.77
C VAL A 61 -0.04 5.60 -10.52
N ASP A 62 0.39 5.50 -11.78
CA ASP A 62 0.12 4.34 -12.62
C ASP A 62 0.80 3.07 -12.09
N GLY A 63 0.18 1.91 -12.32
CA GLY A 63 0.73 0.61 -11.93
C GLY A 63 0.60 0.25 -10.44
N VAL A 64 0.02 1.13 -9.62
CA VAL A 64 -0.29 0.84 -8.21
C VAL A 64 -1.57 0.00 -8.12
N THR A 65 -1.48 -1.18 -7.51
CA THR A 65 -2.58 -2.15 -7.39
C THR A 65 -3.04 -2.41 -5.96
N ASP A 66 -2.29 -1.92 -4.98
CA ASP A 66 -2.59 -1.98 -3.55
C ASP A 66 -1.86 -0.81 -2.86
N ILE A 67 -1.91 -0.74 -1.53
CA ILE A 67 -1.07 0.18 -0.77
C ILE A 67 0.40 -0.05 -1.13
N PRO A 68 1.18 1.02 -1.42
CA PRO A 68 2.59 0.91 -1.79
C PRO A 68 3.41 0.04 -0.84
N ASN A 69 4.26 -0.82 -1.41
CA ASN A 69 5.19 -1.67 -0.69
C ASN A 69 6.43 -0.92 -0.18
N ARG A 70 6.75 0.21 -0.78
CA ARG A 70 7.90 1.05 -0.42
C ARG A 70 7.69 2.47 -0.93
N MET A 71 8.63 3.35 -0.58
CA MET A 71 8.80 4.66 -1.21
C MET A 71 9.93 4.57 -2.24
N TRP A 72 9.93 5.49 -3.22
CA TRP A 72 11.06 5.68 -4.12
C TRP A 72 12.29 6.17 -3.36
N TYR A 73 13.46 5.91 -3.91
CA TYR A 73 14.64 6.63 -3.48
C TYR A 73 14.52 8.12 -3.86
N PRO A 74 15.07 9.03 -3.04
CA PRO A 74 15.13 10.45 -3.40
C PRO A 74 15.80 10.64 -4.76
N VAL A 75 15.30 11.58 -5.56
CA VAL A 75 15.83 11.86 -6.90
C VAL A 75 17.28 12.34 -6.81
N GLU A 76 17.63 13.01 -5.71
CA GLU A 76 18.99 13.48 -5.44
C GLU A 76 20.00 12.32 -5.42
N GLU A 77 19.66 11.17 -4.82
CA GLU A 77 20.55 10.01 -4.77
C GLU A 77 20.90 9.48 -6.16
N GLN A 78 19.98 9.63 -7.13
CA GLN A 78 20.22 9.24 -8.52
C GLN A 78 21.26 10.14 -9.19
N GLY A 79 21.40 11.40 -8.75
CA GLY A 79 22.38 12.36 -9.27
C GLY A 79 23.69 12.43 -8.48
N VAL A 80 23.64 12.33 -7.16
CA VAL A 80 24.83 12.50 -6.29
C VAL A 80 25.52 11.19 -5.94
N ASN A 81 24.82 10.06 -6.01
CA ASN A 81 25.32 8.74 -5.64
C ASN A 81 24.81 7.65 -6.61
N GLN A 82 24.91 7.95 -7.91
CA GLN A 82 24.46 7.06 -8.97
C GLN A 82 24.96 5.61 -8.83
N PRO A 83 26.26 5.34 -8.54
CA PRO A 83 26.72 3.95 -8.39
C PRO A 83 26.05 3.20 -7.24
N GLY A 84 25.76 3.89 -6.14
CA GLY A 84 25.06 3.29 -4.99
C GLY A 84 23.60 3.01 -5.30
N TYR A 85 22.92 3.96 -5.96
CA TYR A 85 21.55 3.78 -6.43
C TYR A 85 21.42 2.58 -7.38
N GLU A 86 22.29 2.49 -8.39
CA GLU A 86 22.28 1.40 -9.36
C GLU A 86 22.53 0.03 -8.69
N ALA A 87 23.47 -0.03 -7.74
CA ALA A 87 23.73 -1.25 -6.98
C ALA A 87 22.52 -1.68 -6.13
N ALA A 88 21.81 -0.72 -5.51
CA ALA A 88 20.60 -1.00 -4.73
C ALA A 88 19.47 -1.52 -5.63
N VAL A 89 19.22 -0.86 -6.77
CA VAL A 89 18.22 -1.30 -7.76
C VAL A 89 18.55 -2.69 -8.30
N ALA A 90 19.82 -2.99 -8.58
CA ALA A 90 20.24 -4.32 -9.02
C ALA A 90 19.98 -5.41 -7.97
N ALA A 91 20.12 -5.10 -6.68
CA ALA A 91 19.92 -6.06 -5.59
C ALA A 91 18.44 -6.26 -5.20
N GLN A 92 17.64 -5.19 -5.22
CA GLN A 92 16.26 -5.19 -4.73
C GLN A 92 15.21 -5.43 -5.84
N GLY A 93 15.56 -5.15 -7.09
CA GLY A 93 14.61 -4.95 -8.19
C GLY A 93 14.34 -3.46 -8.52
N PRO A 94 13.42 -3.19 -9.45
CA PRO A 94 13.16 -1.82 -9.91
C PRO A 94 12.72 -0.91 -8.75
N ASP A 95 13.08 0.36 -8.83
CA ASP A 95 12.64 1.37 -7.85
C ASP A 95 11.19 1.79 -8.12
N ASP A 96 10.26 0.88 -7.84
CA ASP A 96 8.82 1.06 -8.00
C ASP A 96 8.11 0.95 -6.65
N LEU A 97 6.99 1.66 -6.50
CA LEU A 97 6.18 1.63 -5.28
C LEU A 97 5.68 0.22 -4.93
N MET A 98 5.54 -0.66 -5.93
CA MET A 98 5.04 -2.03 -5.73
C MET A 98 6.17 -3.06 -5.53
N THR A 99 7.44 -2.70 -5.66
CA THR A 99 8.56 -3.61 -5.40
C THR A 99 8.58 -4.02 -3.93
N LYS A 100 8.52 -5.34 -3.68
CA LYS A 100 8.52 -5.88 -2.31
C LYS A 100 9.86 -5.63 -1.62
N VAL A 101 9.81 -5.35 -0.32
CA VAL A 101 11.01 -5.27 0.55
C VAL A 101 11.35 -6.64 1.14
N TRP A 102 12.60 -6.83 1.58
CA TRP A 102 13.17 -8.14 1.92
C TRP A 102 12.41 -8.96 2.97
N TRP A 103 11.65 -8.31 3.86
CA TRP A 103 10.88 -8.97 4.92
C TRP A 103 9.42 -9.27 4.52
N GLN A 104 8.95 -8.73 3.39
CA GLN A 104 7.62 -9.01 2.89
C GLN A 104 7.59 -10.38 2.24
N GLN A 105 6.67 -11.23 2.69
CA GLN A 105 6.40 -12.54 2.09
C GLN A 105 5.49 -12.40 0.86
#